data_AF-A0A7I0IRW9-F1
#
_entry.id   AF-A0A7I0IRW9-F1
#
_cell.length_a   1.000
_cell.length_b   1.000
_cell.length_c   1.000
_cell.angle_alpha   90.00
_cell.angle_beta   90.00
_cell.angle_gamma   90.00
#
_symmetry.space_group_name_H-M   'P 1'
#
loop_
_entity.id
_entity.type
_entity.pdbx_description
1 polymer ?
#
loop_
_entity_poly.entity_id
_entity_poly.type
_entity_poly.pdbx_seq_one_letter_code
_entity_poly.pdbx_strand_id
1 'polypeptide(L)' 'YVTNCSACHNQNPAVDGAVGPAVKGSNFELLKARIVNGTYPPGYTPKRTSQIMTRLPLTAGPTAPSTAGF' A
#
# COMPACT_ATOMS: atom_id res chain seq x y z
N TYR A 1 -7.10 5.57 4.10
CA TYR A 1 -6.39 5.90 2.85
C TYR A 1 -6.00 7.38 2.79
N VAL A 2 -6.96 8.32 2.86
CA VAL A 2 -6.72 9.76 2.70
C VAL A 2 -5.60 10.30 3.60
N THR A 3 -5.67 10.08 4.91
CA THR A 3 -4.72 10.67 5.87
C THR A 3 -3.28 10.14 5.74
N ASN A 4 -3.11 8.83 5.49
CA ASN A 4 -1.80 8.17 5.61
C ASN A 4 -1.18 7.80 4.26
N CYS A 5 -1.98 7.70 3.20
CA CYS A 5 -1.54 7.17 1.91
C CYS A 5 -1.56 8.23 0.82
N SER A 6 -2.54 9.16 0.84
CA SER A 6 -2.71 10.13 -0.25
C SER A 6 -1.69 11.27 -0.26
N ALA A 7 -0.80 11.34 0.73
CA ALA A 7 0.34 12.27 0.70
C ALA A 7 1.36 11.89 -0.38
N CYS A 8 1.53 10.58 -0.63
CA CYS A 8 2.46 10.07 -1.64
C CYS A 8 1.73 9.50 -2.86
N HIS A 9 0.58 8.86 -2.63
CA HIS A 9 -0.28 8.28 -3.66
C HIS A 9 -1.40 9.26 -4.04
N ASN A 10 -2.05 9.05 -5.17
CA ASN A 10 -3.17 9.90 -5.56
C ASN A 10 -4.41 9.63 -4.67
N GLN A 11 -5.24 10.64 -4.42
CA GLN A 11 -6.54 10.46 -3.76
C GLN A 11 -7.44 9.48 -4.52
N ASN A 12 -7.37 9.48 -5.85
CA ASN A 12 -7.93 8.42 -6.68
C ASN A 12 -6.90 7.27 -6.80
N PRO A 13 -7.12 6.10 -6.17
CA PRO A 13 -6.14 5.01 -6.14
C PRO A 13 -5.90 4.35 -7.51
N ALA A 14 -6.72 4.65 -8.51
CA ALA A 14 -6.52 4.19 -9.89
C ALA A 14 -5.46 4.99 -10.66
N VAL A 15 -5.00 6.12 -10.09
CA VAL A 15 -4.08 7.05 -10.74
C VAL A 15 -2.78 7.10 -9.94
N ASP A 16 -1.65 7.27 -10.64
CA ASP A 16 -0.37 7.50 -10.00
C ASP A 16 -0.39 8.80 -9.18
N GLY A 17 0.21 8.76 -7.99
CA GLY A 17 0.47 9.93 -7.17
C GLY A 17 1.77 10.63 -7.59
N ALA A 18 2.10 11.71 -6.87
CA ALA A 18 3.35 12.43 -7.08
C ALA A 18 4.59 11.57 -6.78
N VAL A 19 4.48 10.63 -5.83
CA VAL A 19 5.60 9.79 -5.38
C VAL A 19 5.28 8.30 -5.55
N GLY A 20 4.12 7.87 -5.08
CA GLY A 20 3.69 6.48 -5.09
C GLY A 20 2.85 6.12 -6.33
N PRO A 21 2.92 4.87 -6.81
CA PRO A 21 2.12 4.43 -7.97
C PRO A 21 0.64 4.24 -7.62
N ALA A 22 -0.20 4.06 -8.64
CA ALA A 22 -1.58 3.62 -8.49
C ALA A 22 -1.65 2.28 -7.74
N VAL A 23 -2.55 2.20 -6.76
CA VAL A 23 -2.70 1.03 -5.86
C VAL A 23 -3.97 0.22 -6.11
N LYS A 24 -4.94 0.75 -6.86
CA LYS A 24 -6.17 0.03 -7.22
C LYS A 24 -5.84 -1.30 -7.91
N GLY A 25 -6.52 -2.36 -7.51
CA GLY A 25 -6.32 -3.72 -8.02
C GLY A 25 -5.15 -4.50 -7.39
N SER A 26 -4.42 -3.90 -6.45
CA SER A 26 -3.40 -4.63 -5.67
C SER A 26 -4.09 -5.61 -4.73
N ASN A 27 -3.59 -6.84 -4.67
CA ASN A 27 -4.10 -7.84 -3.72
C ASN A 27 -3.61 -7.56 -2.29
N PHE A 28 -4.27 -8.16 -1.31
CA PHE A 28 -3.95 -7.95 0.10
C PHE A 28 -2.52 -8.40 0.47
N GLU A 29 -2.04 -9.49 -0.10
CA GLU A 29 -0.70 -10.02 0.18
C GLU A 29 0.39 -9.02 -0.23
N LEU A 30 0.29 -8.47 -1.44
CA LEU A 30 1.16 -7.43 -1.95
C LEU A 30 1.12 -6.17 -1.06
N LEU A 31 -0.09 -5.71 -0.71
CA LEU A 31 -0.25 -4.53 0.13
C LEU A 31 0.34 -4.76 1.52
N LYS A 32 0.09 -5.91 2.14
CA LYS A 32 0.64 -6.26 3.46
C LYS A 32 2.17 -6.35 3.43
N ALA A 33 2.73 -7.06 2.44
CA ALA A 33 4.17 -7.17 2.27
C ALA A 33 4.82 -5.79 2.10
N ARG A 34 4.22 -4.92 1.28
CA ARG A 34 4.80 -3.60 1.02
C ARG A 34 4.61 -2.63 2.18
N ILE A 35 3.43 -2.57 2.79
CA ILE A 35 3.10 -1.60 3.85
C ILE A 35 3.80 -1.98 5.17
N VAL A 36 3.71 -3.25 5.58
CA VAL A 36 4.22 -3.69 6.89
C VAL A 36 5.68 -4.08 6.82
N ASN A 37 6.06 -4.89 5.83
CA ASN A 37 7.40 -5.46 5.76
C ASN A 37 8.35 -4.63 4.89
N GLY A 38 7.83 -3.72 4.05
CA GLY A 38 8.63 -2.98 3.07
C GLY A 38 9.17 -3.87 1.94
N THR A 39 8.59 -5.05 1.73
CA THR A 39 9.05 -6.03 0.74
C THR A 39 8.00 -6.28 -0.34
N TYR A 40 8.29 -7.21 -1.25
CA TYR A 40 7.37 -7.65 -2.29
C TYR A 40 7.26 -9.19 -2.26
N PRO A 41 6.12 -9.77 -2.65
CA PRO A 41 6.00 -11.21 -2.85
C PRO A 41 6.96 -11.71 -3.94
N PRO A 42 7.36 -13.00 -3.91
CA PRO A 42 8.17 -13.60 -4.96
C PRO A 42 7.53 -13.43 -6.34
N GLY A 43 8.34 -13.10 -7.35
CA GLY A 43 7.88 -12.91 -8.72
C GLY A 43 7.18 -11.57 -9.00
N TYR A 44 6.98 -10.71 -8.00
CA TYR A 44 6.40 -9.39 -8.22
C TYR A 44 7.46 -8.36 -8.66
N THR A 45 7.21 -7.69 -9.77
CA THR A 45 8.04 -6.56 -10.24
C THR A 45 7.47 -5.24 -9.74
N PRO A 46 8.23 -4.44 -8.98
CA PRO A 46 7.79 -3.13 -8.51
C PRO A 46 7.47 -2.17 -9.66
N LYS A 47 6.35 -1.45 -9.55
CA LYS A 47 5.95 -0.41 -10.52
C LYS A 47 6.92 0.79 -10.53
N ARG A 48 7.70 0.97 -9.46
CA ARG A 48 8.70 2.03 -9.29
C ARG A 48 9.94 1.42 -8.65
N THR A 49 11.12 1.92 -9.03
CA THR A 49 12.42 1.45 -8.50
C THR A 49 12.77 2.08 -7.16
N SER A 50 12.13 3.18 -6.78
CA SER A 50 12.39 3.89 -5.52
C SER A 50 11.94 3.08 -4.30
N GLN A 51 12.71 3.22 -3.20
CA GLN A 51 12.42 2.59 -1.90
C GLN A 51 11.95 3.60 -0.85
N ILE A 52 11.38 4.74 -1.28
CA ILE A 52 11.01 5.87 -0.42
C ILE A 52 9.83 5.56 0.50
N MET A 53 8.95 4.63 0.10
CA MET A 53 7.77 4.28 0.89
C MET A 53 8.18 3.72 2.25
N THR A 54 7.97 4.51 3.30
CA THR A 54 8.21 4.11 4.69
C THR A 54 7.27 2.97 5.07
N ARG A 55 7.78 2.03 5.87
CA ARG A 55 6.95 0.98 6.46
C ARG A 55 5.96 1.60 7.43
N LEU A 56 4.69 1.23 7.33
CA LEU A 56 3.70 1.56 8.33
C LEU A 56 3.42 0.29 9.13
N PRO A 57 3.88 0.20 10.39
CA PRO A 57 3.53 -0.90 11.27
C PRO A 57 2.04 -0.77 11.61
N LEU A 58 1.19 -1.34 10.77
CA LEU A 58 -0.22 -1.50 11.07
C LEU A 58 -0.31 -2.54 12.19
N THR A 59 -0.31 -2.08 13.43
CA THR A 59 -0.65 -2.94 14.56
C THR A 59 -2.09 -3.40 14.34
N ALA A 60 -2.30 -4.71 14.36
CA ALA A 60 -3.64 -5.26 14.49
C ALA A 60 -4.14 -4.85 15.89
N GLY A 61 -4.69 -3.65 16.03
CA GLY A 61 -5.46 -3.30 17.21
C GLY A 61 -6.65 -4.26 17.33
N PRO A 62 -7.23 -4.43 18.53
CA PRO A 62 -8.34 -5.35 18.79
C PRO A 62 -9.64 -5.04 18.02
N THR A 63 -9.63 -4.06 17.11
CA THR A 63 -10.76 -3.56 16.34
C THR A 63 -10.54 -3.59 14.83
N ALA A 64 -9.63 -4.42 14.30
CA ALA A 64 -9.55 -4.63 12.85
C ALA A 64 -10.85 -5.33 12.39
N PRO A 65 -11.80 -4.65 11.69
CA PRO A 65 -12.99 -5.32 11.25
C PRO A 65 -12.58 -6.27 10.12
N SER A 66 -12.81 -7.54 10.37
CA SER A 66 -12.72 -8.60 9.37
C SER A 66 -13.83 -8.40 8.35
N THR A 67 -13.67 -7.51 7.38
CA THR A 67 -14.52 -7.51 6.18
C THR A 67 -13.78 -6.87 5.02
N ALA A 68 -13.64 -7.68 3.97
CA ALA A 68 -13.44 -7.28 2.58
C ALA A 68 -14.19 -5.99 2.23
N GLY A 69 -13.50 -5.06 1.57
CA GLY A 69 -14.08 -3.81 1.08
C GLY A 69 -13.05 -2.70 0.95
N PHE A 70 -12.13 -2.85 -0.01
CA PHE A 70 -11.45 -1.72 -0.64
C PHE A 70 -12.10 -1.44 -1.98
#